data_AF-A0A496CQA9-F1
#
_entry.id   AF-A0A496CQA9-F1
#
_cell.length_a   1.000
_cell.length_b   1.000
_cell.length_c   1.000
_cell.angle_alpha   90.00
_cell.angle_beta   90.00
_cell.angle_gamma   90.00
#
_symmetry.space_group_name_H-M   'P 1'
#
loop_
_entity.id
_entity.type
_entity.pdbx_description
1 polymer ?
#
loop_
_entity_poly.entity_id
_entity_poly.type
_entity_poly.pdbx_seq_one_letter_code
_entity_poly.pdbx_strand_id
1 'polypeptide(L)'
;MDREQSVQHFLDLLKKSRRGNFKIYIGMIAGVGKTYRMLQEAHELLRSGIDVQVGYVETHGRVETEALVEGLPLIPRRRSFYKGKEVEEMDLQAILNIHPEVVIVDELAHTNIEGSKNEKRWQDVSDILEAGISVITAVNIQHLEGLNEDVQDITGIEIKERIPDSVLEQADEVVNIDLTADELVKRLTAGKIYKPEKIQTALNNFFKSENILQLRELALKEVALRVEKKVESAVPVNTGVRHEKFLACISSQEKTPRKVIRKAARLATRYNTKFFVLYVQTPRESIDRIPLANQRYLSNHFKLAAELGGEIIQVQSRSIPDSIIEVCREKQISTVCIGKPAFTLVSVFRACFQYRKLLNSLSQMNIDLIILA
;
A
#
# COMPACT_ATOMS: atom_id res chain seq x y z
N MET A 1 8.75 3.74 28.57
CA MET A 1 7.56 3.26 27.83
C MET A 1 6.40 3.31 28.78
N ASP A 2 5.42 4.14 28.45
CA ASP A 2 4.36 4.57 29.35
C ASP A 2 3.38 3.43 29.67
N ARG A 3 2.93 3.35 30.92
CA ARG A 3 2.01 2.29 31.40
C ARG A 3 0.72 2.25 30.58
N GLU A 4 0.26 3.41 30.10
CA GLU A 4 -0.91 3.55 29.23
C GLU A 4 -0.68 2.94 27.84
N GLN A 5 0.51 3.11 27.25
CA GLN A 5 0.86 2.51 25.96
C GLN A 5 0.92 0.98 26.04
N SER A 6 1.38 0.43 27.17
CA SER A 6 1.41 -1.02 27.39
C SER A 6 0.01 -1.63 27.55
N VAL A 7 -0.92 -0.92 28.19
CA VAL A 7 -2.31 -1.38 28.35
C VAL A 7 -3.03 -1.33 27.01
N GLN A 8 -2.88 -0.24 26.26
CA GLN A 8 -3.49 -0.12 24.93
C GLN A 8 -2.98 -1.20 23.98
N HIS A 9 -1.67 -1.43 23.97
CA HIS A 9 -1.07 -2.48 23.15
C HIS A 9 -1.60 -3.89 23.47
N PHE A 10 -1.77 -4.20 24.77
CA PHE A 10 -2.35 -5.48 25.18
C PHE A 10 -3.83 -5.63 24.78
N LEU A 11 -4.61 -4.56 24.91
CA LEU A 11 -6.00 -4.55 24.46
C LEU A 11 -6.11 -4.73 22.95
N ASP A 12 -5.22 -4.11 22.18
CA ASP A 12 -5.19 -4.24 20.72
C ASP A 12 -4.83 -5.67 20.29
N LEU A 13 -3.89 -6.33 20.98
CA LEU A 13 -3.57 -7.74 20.75
C LEU A 13 -4.75 -8.66 21.07
N LEU A 14 -5.46 -8.43 22.18
CA LEU A 14 -6.65 -9.20 22.54
C LEU A 14 -7.77 -9.01 21.52
N LYS A 15 -8.04 -7.76 21.10
CA LYS A 15 -9.01 -7.46 20.04
C LYS A 15 -8.66 -8.18 18.75
N LYS A 16 -7.39 -8.12 18.32
CA LYS A 16 -6.93 -8.78 17.10
C LYS A 16 -7.07 -10.31 17.17
N SER A 17 -6.87 -10.92 18.34
CA SER A 17 -7.02 -12.37 18.53
C SER A 17 -8.47 -12.86 18.54
N ARG A 18 -9.44 -11.98 18.84
CA ARG A 18 -10.87 -12.33 18.94
C ARG A 18 -11.67 -11.96 17.71
N ARG A 19 -11.12 -11.09 16.85
CA ARG A 19 -11.77 -10.67 15.61
C ARG A 19 -11.66 -11.78 14.56
N GLY A 20 -12.71 -11.94 13.75
CA GLY A 20 -12.65 -12.80 12.57
C GLY A 20 -11.60 -12.33 11.56
N ASN A 21 -11.16 -13.25 10.69
CA ASN A 21 -10.24 -12.92 9.61
C ASN A 21 -10.99 -12.19 8.48
N PHE A 22 -10.39 -11.12 7.96
CA PHE A 22 -10.99 -10.32 6.90
C PHE A 22 -10.22 -10.45 5.58
N LYS A 23 -10.85 -11.07 4.57
CA LYS A 23 -10.29 -11.26 3.23
C LYS A 23 -11.07 -10.46 2.19
N ILE A 24 -10.37 -9.69 1.37
CA ILE A 24 -10.96 -8.87 0.32
C ILE A 24 -10.41 -9.26 -1.05
N TYR A 25 -11.32 -9.59 -1.98
CA TYR A 25 -11.05 -9.62 -3.41
C TYR A 25 -11.25 -8.24 -4.02
N ILE A 26 -10.16 -7.63 -4.48
CA ILE A 26 -10.17 -6.34 -5.15
C ILE A 26 -10.13 -6.56 -6.66
N GLY A 27 -10.89 -5.77 -7.41
CA GLY A 27 -10.81 -5.74 -8.86
C GLY A 27 -10.78 -4.32 -9.41
N MET A 28 -10.19 -4.15 -10.59
CA MET A 28 -10.14 -2.85 -11.25
C MET A 28 -11.53 -2.34 -11.66
N ILE A 29 -12.45 -3.25 -12.00
CA ILE A 29 -13.78 -2.94 -12.54
C ILE A 29 -14.75 -4.14 -12.41
N ALA A 30 -16.04 -3.90 -12.61
CA ALA A 30 -17.05 -4.94 -12.76
C ALA A 30 -16.71 -5.93 -13.90
N GLY A 31 -16.99 -7.22 -13.67
CA GLY A 31 -16.82 -8.26 -14.68
C GLY A 31 -15.47 -8.99 -14.69
N VAL A 32 -14.52 -8.58 -13.84
CA VAL A 32 -13.22 -9.27 -13.69
C VAL A 32 -13.31 -10.64 -12.98
N GLY A 33 -14.49 -11.01 -12.44
CA GLY A 33 -14.72 -12.34 -11.85
C GLY A 33 -14.51 -12.45 -10.34
N LYS A 34 -14.54 -11.33 -9.59
CA LYS A 34 -14.40 -11.33 -8.12
C LYS A 34 -15.38 -12.29 -7.43
N THR A 35 -16.68 -12.14 -7.68
CA THR A 35 -17.74 -13.00 -7.10
C THR A 35 -17.51 -14.47 -7.44
N TYR A 36 -17.14 -14.77 -8.69
CA TYR A 36 -16.88 -16.14 -9.13
C TYR A 36 -15.71 -16.75 -8.34
N ARG A 37 -14.60 -16.02 -8.18
CA ARG A 37 -13.44 -16.48 -7.39
C ARG A 37 -13.77 -16.65 -5.91
N MET A 38 -14.52 -15.70 -5.34
CA MET A 38 -14.98 -15.74 -3.97
C MET A 38 -15.84 -16.99 -3.70
N LEU A 39 -16.74 -17.35 -4.62
CA LEU A 39 -17.55 -18.56 -4.51
C LEU A 39 -16.73 -19.86 -4.70
N GLN A 40 -15.73 -19.85 -5.59
CA GLN A 40 -14.82 -21.00 -5.73
C GLN A 40 -14.06 -21.29 -4.42
N GLU A 41 -13.57 -20.24 -3.75
CA GLU A 41 -12.92 -20.38 -2.45
C GLU A 41 -13.90 -20.88 -1.38
N ALA A 42 -15.16 -20.40 -1.39
CA ALA A 42 -16.19 -20.89 -0.48
C ALA A 42 -16.40 -22.42 -0.61
N HIS A 43 -16.39 -22.95 -1.84
CA HIS A 43 -16.43 -24.40 -2.09
C HIS A 43 -15.18 -25.13 -1.59
N GLU A 44 -14.00 -24.53 -1.71
CA GLU A 44 -12.75 -25.12 -1.20
C GLU A 44 -12.75 -25.21 0.33
N LEU A 45 -13.21 -24.15 1.01
CA LEU A 45 -13.36 -24.13 2.45
C LEU A 45 -14.39 -25.14 2.93
N LEU A 46 -15.56 -25.20 2.28
CA LEU A 46 -16.62 -26.15 2.62
C LEU A 46 -16.14 -27.61 2.45
N ARG A 47 -15.41 -27.91 1.36
CA ARG A 47 -14.79 -29.24 1.14
C ARG A 47 -13.71 -29.57 2.18
N SER A 48 -13.08 -28.56 2.76
CA SER A 48 -12.10 -28.71 3.83
C SER A 48 -12.74 -28.84 5.22
N GLY A 49 -14.07 -28.80 5.30
CA GLY A 49 -14.83 -28.96 6.55
C GLY A 49 -14.99 -27.68 7.36
N ILE A 50 -14.68 -26.51 6.80
CA ILE A 50 -14.92 -25.21 7.43
C ILE A 50 -16.41 -24.85 7.26
N ASP A 51 -17.07 -24.39 8.33
CA ASP A 51 -18.45 -23.89 8.24
C ASP A 51 -18.49 -22.55 7.48
N VAL A 52 -18.82 -22.62 6.20
CA VAL A 52 -18.95 -21.46 5.30
C VAL A 52 -20.41 -21.29 4.89
N GLN A 53 -20.90 -20.06 5.05
CA GLN A 53 -22.24 -19.68 4.60
C GLN A 53 -22.23 -18.44 3.72
N VAL A 54 -23.15 -18.38 2.78
CA VAL A 54 -23.35 -17.21 1.93
C VAL A 54 -24.36 -16.28 2.59
N GLY A 55 -23.87 -15.13 3.08
CA GLY A 55 -24.71 -14.08 3.67
C GLY A 55 -25.35 -13.20 2.60
N TYR A 56 -24.57 -12.82 1.58
CA TYR A 56 -25.08 -12.08 0.44
C TYR A 56 -24.16 -12.23 -0.78
N VAL A 57 -24.72 -12.51 -1.95
CA VAL A 57 -24.01 -12.61 -3.23
C VAL A 57 -24.89 -12.10 -4.36
N GLU A 58 -24.36 -11.21 -5.20
CA GLU A 58 -25.10 -10.71 -6.37
C GLU A 58 -24.58 -11.39 -7.65
N THR A 59 -25.39 -12.29 -8.22
CA THR A 59 -24.99 -13.06 -9.42
C THR A 59 -25.20 -12.28 -10.72
N HIS A 60 -26.04 -11.24 -10.71
CA HIS A 60 -26.47 -10.48 -11.88
C HIS A 60 -27.02 -11.34 -13.04
N GLY A 61 -27.62 -12.50 -12.74
CA GLY A 61 -28.17 -13.41 -13.75
C GLY A 61 -27.12 -14.22 -14.51
N ARG A 62 -25.89 -14.34 -13.97
CA ARG A 62 -24.81 -15.09 -14.63
C ARG A 62 -24.92 -16.57 -14.30
N VAL A 63 -25.31 -17.37 -15.29
CA VAL A 63 -25.47 -18.83 -15.18
C VAL A 63 -24.27 -19.53 -14.52
N GLU A 64 -23.04 -19.19 -14.95
CA GLU A 64 -21.81 -19.77 -14.38
C GLU A 64 -21.61 -19.43 -12.89
N THR A 65 -22.11 -18.28 -12.43
CA THR A 65 -22.01 -17.83 -11.03
C THR A 65 -23.16 -18.38 -10.19
N GLU A 66 -24.36 -18.45 -10.74
CA GLU A 66 -25.53 -19.08 -10.10
C GLU A 66 -25.27 -20.55 -9.81
N ALA A 67 -24.66 -21.27 -10.76
CA ALA A 67 -24.26 -22.67 -10.57
C ALA A 67 -23.23 -22.86 -9.43
N LEU A 68 -22.43 -21.83 -9.10
CA LEU A 68 -21.53 -21.89 -7.94
C LEU A 68 -22.23 -21.57 -6.61
N VAL A 69 -23.35 -20.85 -6.64
CA VAL A 69 -24.17 -20.63 -5.43
C VAL A 69 -24.85 -21.95 -5.05
N GLU A 70 -25.25 -22.75 -6.03
CA GLU A 70 -25.74 -24.11 -5.79
C GLU A 70 -24.67 -24.95 -5.06
N GLY A 71 -25.08 -25.59 -3.96
CA GLY A 71 -24.21 -26.41 -3.13
C GLY A 71 -23.52 -25.68 -1.98
N LEU A 72 -23.67 -24.35 -1.85
CA LEU A 72 -23.23 -23.61 -0.66
C LEU A 72 -24.40 -23.38 0.30
N PRO A 73 -24.20 -23.49 1.63
CA PRO A 73 -25.19 -23.07 2.62
C PRO A 73 -25.51 -21.58 2.47
N LEU A 74 -26.81 -21.24 2.48
CA LEU A 74 -27.29 -19.87 2.27
C LEU A 74 -28.03 -19.37 3.50
N ILE A 75 -27.68 -18.16 3.94
CA ILE A 75 -28.46 -17.43 4.94
C ILE A 75 -29.58 -16.70 4.20
N PRO A 76 -30.85 -16.92 4.56
CA PRO A 76 -31.97 -16.25 3.89
C PRO A 76 -31.83 -14.73 3.95
N ARG A 77 -32.05 -14.07 2.82
CA ARG A 77 -32.02 -12.62 2.72
C ARG A 77 -33.22 -12.02 3.43
N ARG A 78 -33.01 -10.85 4.03
CA ARG A 78 -34.10 -10.05 4.59
C ARG A 78 -34.82 -9.35 3.47
N ARG A 79 -36.15 -9.52 3.39
CA ARG A 79 -37.01 -8.80 2.44
C ARG A 79 -37.59 -7.55 3.08
N SER A 80 -37.62 -6.46 2.35
CA SER A 80 -38.17 -5.18 2.84
C SER A 80 -38.84 -4.42 1.69
N PHE A 81 -39.91 -3.70 1.99
CA PHE A 81 -40.59 -2.85 1.01
C PHE A 81 -40.07 -1.42 1.13
N TYR A 82 -39.45 -0.92 0.06
CA TYR A 82 -38.96 0.44 -0.02
C TYR A 82 -39.45 1.12 -1.30
N LYS A 83 -40.10 2.28 -1.14
CA LYS A 83 -40.70 3.07 -2.25
C LYS A 83 -41.59 2.21 -3.18
N GLY A 84 -42.36 1.28 -2.61
CA GLY A 84 -43.28 0.42 -3.35
C GLY A 84 -42.62 -0.73 -4.12
N LYS A 85 -41.32 -1.00 -3.91
CA LYS A 85 -40.61 -2.17 -4.45
C LYS A 85 -40.15 -3.08 -3.32
N GLU A 86 -40.25 -4.39 -3.54
CA GLU A 86 -39.61 -5.38 -2.69
C GLU A 86 -38.11 -5.38 -2.99
N VAL A 87 -37.30 -5.26 -1.95
CA VAL A 87 -35.83 -5.25 -2.01
C VAL A 87 -35.34 -6.32 -1.06
N GLU A 88 -34.33 -7.08 -1.50
CA GLU A 88 -33.64 -8.07 -0.68
C GLU A 88 -32.32 -7.49 -0.19
N GLU A 89 -32.01 -7.69 1.08
CA GLU A 89 -30.80 -7.21 1.74
C GLU A 89 -30.16 -8.34 2.56
N MET A 90 -28.86 -8.21 2.86
CA MET A 90 -28.20 -9.13 3.79
C MET A 90 -28.88 -9.11 5.16
N ASP A 91 -29.09 -10.28 5.76
CA ASP A 91 -29.60 -10.38 7.14
C ASP A 91 -28.45 -10.49 8.13
N LEU A 92 -27.97 -9.32 8.58
CA LEU A 92 -26.90 -9.21 9.58
C LEU A 92 -27.25 -9.99 10.86
N GLN A 93 -28.49 -9.91 11.34
CA GLN A 93 -28.84 -10.55 12.61
C GLN A 93 -28.88 -12.07 12.48
N ALA A 94 -29.35 -12.59 11.34
CA ALA A 94 -29.28 -14.02 11.06
C ALA A 94 -27.83 -14.52 11.02
N ILE A 95 -26.92 -13.78 10.37
CA ILE A 95 -25.48 -14.12 10.35
C ILE A 95 -24.91 -14.19 11.76
N LEU A 96 -25.18 -13.18 12.59
CA LEU A 96 -24.68 -13.12 13.97
C LEU A 96 -25.25 -14.24 14.86
N ASN A 97 -26.51 -14.63 14.63
CA ASN A 97 -27.18 -15.68 15.40
C ASN A 97 -26.71 -17.09 14.98
N ILE A 98 -26.52 -17.31 13.68
CA ILE A 98 -26.03 -18.58 13.14
C ILE A 98 -24.55 -18.78 13.51
N HIS A 99 -23.79 -17.69 13.49
CA HIS A 99 -22.37 -17.64 13.86
C HIS A 99 -21.50 -18.67 13.10
N PRO A 100 -21.44 -18.60 11.75
CA PRO A 100 -20.58 -19.50 10.98
C PRO A 100 -19.10 -19.16 11.19
N GLU A 101 -18.20 -20.07 10.84
CA GLU A 101 -16.75 -19.77 10.86
C GLU A 101 -16.38 -18.71 9.81
N VAL A 102 -16.99 -18.81 8.62
CA VAL A 102 -16.78 -17.88 7.50
C VAL A 102 -18.10 -17.50 6.86
N VAL A 103 -18.29 -16.21 6.57
CA VAL A 103 -19.42 -15.72 5.77
C VAL A 103 -18.94 -15.02 4.50
N ILE A 104 -19.62 -15.33 3.38
CA ILE A 104 -19.41 -14.68 2.09
C ILE A 104 -20.35 -13.47 1.96
N VAL A 105 -19.78 -12.29 1.72
CA VAL A 105 -20.51 -11.03 1.60
C VAL A 105 -20.03 -10.23 0.39
N ASP A 106 -20.82 -10.19 -0.68
CA ASP A 106 -20.51 -9.42 -1.90
C ASP A 106 -20.92 -7.93 -1.78
N GLU A 107 -20.43 -7.12 -2.72
CA GLU A 107 -20.66 -5.68 -2.85
C GLU A 107 -20.38 -4.89 -1.56
N LEU A 108 -19.13 -4.94 -1.08
CA LEU A 108 -18.71 -4.24 0.15
C LEU A 108 -19.08 -2.74 0.21
N ALA A 109 -19.16 -2.09 -0.96
CA ALA A 109 -19.46 -0.66 -1.10
C ALA A 109 -20.95 -0.32 -1.02
N HIS A 110 -21.83 -1.33 -1.02
CA HIS A 110 -23.27 -1.17 -1.09
C HIS A 110 -23.81 -0.26 0.01
N THR A 111 -24.73 0.60 -0.39
CA THR A 111 -25.51 1.41 0.55
C THR A 111 -26.75 0.64 0.97
N ASN A 112 -26.81 0.29 2.25
CA ASN A 112 -27.93 -0.45 2.81
C ASN A 112 -29.23 0.34 2.69
N ILE A 113 -30.34 -0.38 2.62
CA ILE A 113 -31.67 0.22 2.56
C ILE A 113 -31.97 1.08 3.81
N GLU A 114 -32.67 2.20 3.61
CA GLU A 114 -33.10 3.08 4.70
C GLU A 114 -33.85 2.31 5.79
N GLY A 115 -33.52 2.58 7.05
CA GLY A 115 -34.07 1.86 8.22
C GLY A 115 -33.27 0.61 8.61
N SER A 116 -32.17 0.28 7.91
CA SER A 116 -31.18 -0.68 8.39
C SER A 116 -30.39 -0.13 9.58
N LYS A 117 -29.84 -1.02 10.41
CA LYS A 117 -28.99 -0.64 11.57
C LYS A 117 -27.81 0.22 11.12
N ASN A 118 -27.15 -0.22 10.05
CA ASN A 118 -25.99 0.44 9.45
C ASN A 118 -26.34 1.01 8.07
N GLU A 119 -25.71 2.12 7.71
CA GLU A 119 -25.90 2.78 6.41
C GLU A 119 -25.16 2.06 5.28
N LYS A 120 -24.02 1.42 5.58
CA LYS A 120 -23.14 0.79 4.59
C LYS A 120 -22.88 -0.66 4.92
N ARG A 121 -22.79 -1.51 3.89
CA ARG A 121 -22.50 -2.94 4.06
C ARG A 121 -21.13 -3.20 4.72
N TRP A 122 -20.13 -2.37 4.48
CA TRP A 122 -18.85 -2.49 5.16
C TRP A 122 -18.96 -2.34 6.70
N GLN A 123 -19.96 -1.61 7.20
CA GLN A 123 -20.22 -1.52 8.63
C GLN A 123 -20.84 -2.81 9.17
N ASP A 124 -21.73 -3.45 8.41
CA ASP A 124 -22.24 -4.79 8.76
C ASP A 124 -21.11 -5.81 8.77
N VAL A 125 -20.19 -5.74 7.80
CA VAL A 125 -18.98 -6.58 7.77
C VAL A 125 -18.12 -6.34 9.01
N SER A 126 -17.94 -5.09 9.44
CA SER A 126 -17.25 -4.78 10.70
C SER A 126 -17.94 -5.41 11.91
N ASP A 127 -19.28 -5.32 12.02
CA ASP A 127 -20.05 -5.95 13.10
C ASP A 127 -19.85 -7.48 13.12
N ILE A 128 -19.83 -8.12 11.94
CA ILE A 128 -19.59 -9.57 11.79
C ILE A 128 -18.19 -9.96 12.25
N LEU A 129 -17.17 -9.20 11.80
CA LEU A 129 -15.78 -9.43 12.18
C LEU A 129 -15.57 -9.25 13.69
N GLU A 130 -16.19 -8.24 14.30
CA GLU A 130 -16.14 -7.99 15.75
C GLU A 130 -16.81 -9.11 16.56
N ALA A 131 -17.81 -9.79 15.99
CA ALA A 131 -18.42 -10.98 16.59
C ALA A 131 -17.53 -12.24 16.49
N GLY A 132 -16.37 -12.15 15.84
CA GLY A 132 -15.42 -13.26 15.68
C GLY A 132 -15.65 -14.13 14.44
N ILE A 133 -16.59 -13.76 13.57
CA ILE A 133 -16.90 -14.47 12.32
C ILE A 133 -15.98 -13.95 11.22
N SER A 134 -15.33 -14.84 10.47
CA SER A 134 -14.47 -14.42 9.35
C SER A 134 -15.29 -14.01 8.14
N VAL A 135 -14.83 -13.02 7.38
CA VAL A 135 -15.56 -12.51 6.21
C VAL A 135 -14.67 -12.56 4.97
N ILE A 136 -15.23 -13.14 3.90
CA ILE A 136 -14.67 -13.02 2.54
C ILE A 136 -15.60 -12.12 1.73
N THR A 137 -15.05 -11.05 1.16
CA THR A 137 -15.80 -10.05 0.41
C THR A 137 -15.14 -9.67 -0.91
N ALA A 138 -15.85 -8.91 -1.72
CA ALA A 138 -15.37 -8.37 -2.98
C ALA A 138 -15.70 -6.89 -3.16
N VAL A 139 -14.78 -6.16 -3.78
CA VAL A 139 -14.93 -4.72 -4.05
C VAL A 139 -14.17 -4.31 -5.32
N ASN A 140 -14.64 -3.26 -6.00
CA ASN A 140 -13.86 -2.60 -7.05
C ASN A 140 -13.10 -1.40 -6.49
N ILE A 141 -11.93 -1.09 -7.03
CA ILE A 141 -11.12 0.06 -6.59
C ILE A 141 -11.84 1.41 -6.73
N GLN A 142 -12.79 1.50 -7.67
CA GLN A 142 -13.57 2.71 -7.92
C GLN A 142 -14.38 3.18 -6.69
N HIS A 143 -14.62 2.27 -5.74
CA HIS A 143 -15.36 2.56 -4.53
C HIS A 143 -14.47 3.03 -3.37
N LEU A 144 -13.15 3.05 -3.53
CA LEU A 144 -12.26 3.59 -2.51
C LEU A 144 -12.32 5.11 -2.50
N GLU A 145 -12.50 5.70 -1.32
CA GLU A 145 -12.61 7.15 -1.15
C GLU A 145 -11.35 7.86 -1.68
N GLY A 146 -10.17 7.37 -1.29
CA GLY A 146 -8.88 7.94 -1.70
C GLY A 146 -8.59 7.90 -3.21
N LEU A 147 -9.29 7.05 -3.98
CA LEU A 147 -9.11 6.92 -5.44
C LEU A 147 -10.26 7.54 -6.24
N ASN A 148 -11.21 8.21 -5.57
CA ASN A 148 -12.42 8.68 -6.23
C ASN A 148 -12.14 9.72 -7.32
N GLU A 149 -11.29 10.71 -7.02
CA GLU A 149 -10.91 11.78 -7.96
C GLU A 149 -10.19 11.20 -9.19
N ASP A 150 -9.17 10.37 -8.97
CA ASP A 150 -8.43 9.71 -10.05
C ASP A 150 -9.37 8.89 -10.96
N VAL A 151 -10.30 8.13 -10.37
CA VAL A 151 -11.25 7.30 -11.12
C VAL A 151 -12.25 8.17 -11.91
N GLN A 152 -12.71 9.27 -11.32
CA GLN A 152 -13.60 10.20 -12.00
C GLN A 152 -12.88 10.89 -13.17
N ASP A 153 -11.62 11.26 -13.01
CA ASP A 153 -10.80 11.86 -14.08
C ASP A 153 -10.57 10.87 -15.24
N ILE A 154 -10.36 9.60 -14.94
CA ILE A 154 -10.19 8.54 -15.96
C ILE A 154 -11.51 8.26 -16.70
N THR A 155 -12.62 8.15 -15.96
CA THR A 155 -13.86 7.55 -16.48
C THR A 155 -14.94 8.57 -16.82
N GLY A 156 -14.84 9.80 -16.31
CA GLY A 156 -15.85 10.85 -16.41
C GLY A 156 -17.11 10.59 -15.59
N ILE A 157 -17.12 9.56 -14.72
CA ILE A 157 -18.30 9.14 -13.97
C ILE A 157 -18.06 9.29 -12.47
N GLU A 158 -18.96 10.00 -11.81
CA GLU A 158 -18.97 10.13 -10.36
C GLU A 158 -19.46 8.83 -9.69
N ILE A 159 -18.64 8.30 -8.77
CA ILE A 159 -19.00 7.14 -7.96
C ILE A 159 -19.66 7.59 -6.65
N LYS A 160 -20.92 7.18 -6.47
CA LYS A 160 -21.74 7.51 -5.28
C LYS A 160 -21.51 6.56 -4.11
N GLU A 161 -21.29 5.29 -4.40
CA GLU A 161 -21.08 4.27 -3.38
C GLU A 161 -19.59 4.17 -3.06
N ARG A 162 -19.24 4.51 -1.82
CA ARG A 162 -17.85 4.67 -1.38
C ARG A 162 -17.58 3.94 -0.08
N ILE A 163 -16.30 3.61 0.11
CA ILE A 163 -15.75 2.94 1.27
C ILE A 163 -14.51 3.72 1.72
N PRO A 164 -14.38 4.01 3.02
CA PRO A 164 -13.15 4.55 3.57
C PRO A 164 -11.96 3.62 3.37
N ASP A 165 -10.81 4.17 3.02
CA ASP A 165 -9.55 3.44 2.85
C ASP A 165 -9.19 2.59 4.08
N SER A 166 -9.57 3.05 5.28
CA SER A 166 -9.37 2.36 6.55
C SER A 166 -10.02 0.97 6.62
N VAL A 167 -11.08 0.71 5.85
CA VAL A 167 -11.70 -0.62 5.75
C VAL A 167 -10.75 -1.60 5.06
N LEU A 168 -10.10 -1.16 3.99
CA LEU A 168 -9.09 -1.96 3.30
C LEU A 168 -7.85 -2.17 4.17
N GLU A 169 -7.50 -1.16 4.97
CA GLU A 169 -6.41 -1.24 5.95
C GLU A 169 -6.67 -2.20 7.11
N GLN A 170 -7.92 -2.58 7.32
CA GLN A 170 -8.30 -3.59 8.30
C GLN A 170 -8.23 -5.02 7.74
N ALA A 171 -8.10 -5.21 6.44
CA ALA A 171 -8.10 -6.54 5.83
C ALA A 171 -6.83 -7.34 6.15
N ASP A 172 -7.00 -8.57 6.62
CA ASP A 172 -5.95 -9.54 6.91
C ASP A 172 -5.36 -10.16 5.64
N GLU A 173 -6.16 -10.25 4.56
CA GLU A 173 -5.71 -10.65 3.23
C GLU A 173 -6.37 -9.77 2.14
N VAL A 174 -5.60 -9.38 1.13
CA VAL A 174 -6.09 -8.64 -0.03
C VAL A 174 -5.60 -9.35 -1.30
N VAL A 175 -6.53 -9.75 -2.15
CA VAL A 175 -6.24 -10.49 -3.39
C VAL A 175 -6.71 -9.67 -4.58
N ASN A 176 -5.79 -9.39 -5.50
CA ASN A 176 -6.11 -8.70 -6.75
C ASN A 176 -6.68 -9.68 -7.78
N ILE A 177 -7.83 -9.37 -8.33
CA ILE A 177 -8.45 -10.07 -9.45
C ILE A 177 -8.39 -9.18 -10.69
N ASP A 178 -7.68 -9.67 -11.69
CA ASP A 178 -7.33 -8.91 -12.88
C ASP A 178 -7.66 -9.71 -14.15
N LEU A 179 -7.95 -8.99 -15.22
CA LEU A 179 -8.25 -9.51 -16.56
C LEU A 179 -7.70 -8.54 -17.59
N THR A 180 -7.37 -9.03 -18.79
CA THR A 180 -6.94 -8.13 -19.86
C THR A 180 -8.09 -7.25 -20.36
N ALA A 181 -7.78 -6.08 -20.92
CA ALA A 181 -8.80 -5.20 -21.48
C ALA A 181 -9.62 -5.90 -22.57
N ASP A 182 -8.97 -6.66 -23.43
CA ASP A 182 -9.61 -7.41 -24.51
C ASP A 182 -10.58 -8.47 -23.98
N GLU A 183 -10.21 -9.21 -22.93
CA GLU A 183 -11.09 -10.19 -22.31
C GLU A 183 -12.29 -9.53 -21.64
N LEU A 184 -12.07 -8.40 -20.98
CA LEU A 184 -13.13 -7.66 -20.32
C LEU A 184 -14.14 -7.10 -21.34
N VAL A 185 -13.65 -6.53 -22.44
CA VAL A 185 -14.48 -6.05 -23.55
C VAL A 185 -15.25 -7.22 -24.18
N LYS A 186 -14.61 -8.37 -24.43
CA LYS A 186 -15.30 -9.58 -24.93
C LYS A 186 -16.39 -10.06 -23.99
N ARG A 187 -16.16 -10.03 -22.68
CA ARG A 187 -17.17 -10.41 -21.66
C ARG A 187 -18.32 -9.41 -21.64
N LEU A 188 -18.04 -8.12 -21.79
CA LEU A 188 -19.07 -7.09 -21.87
C LEU A 188 -19.95 -7.26 -23.12
N THR A 189 -19.33 -7.40 -24.30
CA THR A 189 -20.06 -7.55 -25.57
C THR A 189 -20.84 -8.85 -25.67
N ALA A 190 -20.37 -9.91 -24.99
CA ALA A 190 -21.11 -11.16 -24.83
C ALA A 190 -22.28 -11.06 -23.82
N GLY A 191 -22.56 -9.89 -23.24
CA GLY A 191 -23.63 -9.71 -22.25
C GLY A 191 -23.36 -10.35 -20.89
N LYS A 192 -22.13 -10.77 -20.61
CA LYS A 192 -21.75 -11.43 -19.34
C LYS A 192 -21.55 -10.44 -18.18
N ILE A 193 -21.58 -9.13 -18.43
CA ILE A 193 -21.32 -8.10 -17.41
C ILE A 193 -22.54 -7.22 -17.18
N TYR A 194 -23.13 -6.67 -18.25
CA TYR A 194 -24.31 -5.82 -18.21
C TYR A 194 -25.37 -6.28 -19.20
N LYS A 195 -26.61 -5.87 -18.95
CA LYS A 195 -27.73 -6.03 -19.90
C LYS A 195 -27.44 -5.28 -21.21
N PRO A 196 -27.97 -5.74 -22.37
CA PRO A 196 -27.67 -5.19 -23.69
C PRO A 196 -27.82 -3.66 -23.80
N GLU A 197 -28.85 -3.12 -23.16
CA GLU A 197 -29.16 -1.68 -23.15
C GLU A 197 -28.04 -0.80 -22.57
N LYS A 198 -27.23 -1.33 -21.64
CA LYS A 198 -26.14 -0.59 -20.98
C LYS A 198 -24.77 -0.83 -21.61
N ILE A 199 -24.65 -1.76 -22.55
CA ILE A 199 -23.35 -2.15 -23.14
C ILE A 199 -22.69 -0.97 -23.85
N GLN A 200 -23.43 -0.27 -24.72
CA GLN A 200 -22.85 0.83 -25.50
C GLN A 200 -22.38 1.98 -24.61
N THR A 201 -23.15 2.33 -23.59
CA THR A 201 -22.77 3.35 -22.59
C THR A 201 -21.55 2.91 -21.79
N ALA A 202 -21.46 1.63 -21.41
CA ALA A 202 -20.31 1.09 -20.69
C ALA A 202 -19.03 1.11 -21.53
N LEU A 203 -19.11 0.73 -22.82
CA LEU A 203 -17.99 0.79 -23.78
C LEU A 203 -17.49 2.22 -24.01
N ASN A 204 -18.38 3.21 -24.00
CA ASN A 204 -18.01 4.60 -24.20
C ASN A 204 -17.43 5.27 -22.94
N ASN A 205 -17.48 4.62 -21.78
CA ASN A 205 -17.01 5.16 -20.51
C ASN A 205 -15.98 4.21 -19.87
N PHE A 206 -16.37 3.47 -18.83
CA PHE A 206 -15.48 2.60 -18.06
C PHE A 206 -14.73 1.53 -18.88
N PHE A 207 -15.31 1.00 -19.96
CA PHE A 207 -14.76 -0.13 -20.72
C PHE A 207 -13.95 0.29 -21.95
N LYS A 208 -13.50 1.55 -22.02
CA LYS A 208 -12.48 1.96 -22.98
C LYS A 208 -11.15 1.32 -22.63
N SER A 209 -10.41 0.83 -23.62
CA SER A 209 -9.12 0.16 -23.38
C SER A 209 -8.12 1.03 -22.61
N GLU A 210 -8.09 2.34 -22.89
CA GLU A 210 -7.25 3.30 -22.17
C GLU A 210 -7.65 3.41 -20.69
N ASN A 211 -8.95 3.50 -20.41
CA ASN A 211 -9.48 3.59 -19.04
C ASN A 211 -9.21 2.30 -18.27
N ILE A 212 -9.38 1.14 -18.89
CA ILE A 212 -9.09 -0.16 -18.26
C ILE A 212 -7.61 -0.25 -17.88
N LEU A 213 -6.69 0.20 -18.74
CA LEU A 213 -5.26 0.19 -18.44
C LEU A 213 -4.91 1.09 -17.25
N GLN A 214 -5.49 2.28 -17.17
CA GLN A 214 -5.27 3.21 -16.06
C GLN A 214 -5.87 2.69 -14.74
N LEU A 215 -7.10 2.16 -14.78
CA LEU A 215 -7.73 1.52 -13.62
C LEU A 215 -6.94 0.29 -13.15
N ARG A 216 -6.35 -0.47 -14.08
CA ARG A 216 -5.47 -1.60 -13.77
C ARG A 216 -4.20 -1.15 -13.05
N GLU A 217 -3.58 -0.07 -13.52
CA GLU A 217 -2.42 0.53 -12.87
C GLU A 217 -2.77 0.97 -11.44
N LEU A 218 -3.89 1.68 -11.26
CA LEU A 218 -4.37 2.09 -9.93
C LEU A 218 -4.60 0.88 -9.01
N ALA A 219 -5.24 -0.18 -9.52
CA ALA A 219 -5.51 -1.38 -8.72
C ALA A 219 -4.23 -2.08 -8.26
N LEU A 220 -3.25 -2.21 -9.16
CA LEU A 220 -1.96 -2.83 -8.83
C LEU A 220 -1.17 -1.97 -7.84
N LYS A 221 -1.19 -0.64 -8.00
CA LYS A 221 -0.54 0.29 -7.08
C LYS A 221 -1.14 0.21 -5.68
N GLU A 222 -2.46 0.17 -5.56
CA GLU A 222 -3.14 0.07 -4.27
C GLU A 222 -2.83 -1.25 -3.56
N VAL A 223 -2.87 -2.37 -4.29
CA VAL A 223 -2.52 -3.68 -3.75
C VAL A 223 -1.04 -3.72 -3.33
N ALA A 224 -0.14 -3.14 -4.12
CA ALA A 224 1.29 -3.05 -3.78
C ALA A 224 1.51 -2.24 -2.49
N LEU A 225 0.91 -1.06 -2.37
CA LEU A 225 0.96 -0.23 -1.16
C LEU A 225 0.46 -1.00 0.07
N ARG A 226 -0.59 -1.81 -0.09
CA ARG A 226 -1.13 -2.62 1.01
C ARG A 226 -0.20 -3.77 1.42
N VAL A 227 0.42 -4.44 0.46
CA VAL A 227 1.43 -5.47 0.73
C VAL A 227 2.65 -4.88 1.43
N GLU A 228 3.12 -3.70 0.99
CA GLU A 228 4.22 -2.97 1.64
C GLU A 228 3.90 -2.67 3.12
N LYS A 229 2.75 -2.05 3.42
CA LYS A 229 2.32 -1.78 4.81
C LYS A 229 2.22 -3.05 5.67
N LYS A 230 1.80 -4.18 5.09
CA LYS A 230 1.73 -5.46 5.80
C LYS A 230 3.11 -6.04 6.09
N VAL A 231 4.03 -5.97 5.13
CA VAL A 231 5.42 -6.40 5.33
C VAL A 231 6.07 -5.54 6.43
N GLU A 232 5.88 -4.23 6.41
CA GLU A 232 6.41 -3.33 7.45
C GLU A 232 5.88 -3.64 8.86
N SER A 233 4.62 -4.06 8.99
CA SER A 233 4.00 -4.35 10.29
C SER A 233 4.20 -5.80 10.78
N ALA A 234 4.29 -6.77 9.87
CA ALA A 234 4.37 -8.19 10.21
C ALA A 234 5.81 -8.73 10.23
N VAL A 235 6.73 -8.13 9.47
CA VAL A 235 8.13 -8.56 9.39
C VAL A 235 8.96 -7.68 10.32
N PRO A 236 9.38 -8.18 11.49
CA PRO A 236 10.36 -7.45 12.29
C PRO A 236 11.63 -7.22 11.45
N VAL A 237 12.26 -6.07 11.63
CA VAL A 237 13.42 -5.54 10.87
C VAL A 237 14.61 -6.52 10.73
N ASN A 238 14.60 -7.64 11.44
CA ASN A 238 15.64 -8.67 11.46
C ASN A 238 15.45 -9.85 10.49
N THR A 239 14.42 -9.87 9.63
CA THR A 239 14.24 -10.92 8.61
C THR A 239 14.29 -10.35 7.18
N GLY A 240 15.50 -9.98 6.74
CA GLY A 240 15.92 -10.07 5.32
C GLY A 240 15.33 -9.11 4.28
N VAL A 241 14.20 -8.45 4.52
CA VAL A 241 13.68 -7.40 3.62
C VAL A 241 14.28 -6.07 4.05
N ARG A 242 15.48 -5.79 3.54
CA ARG A 242 16.14 -4.52 3.78
C ARG A 242 15.41 -3.42 2.99
N HIS A 243 14.64 -2.57 3.67
CA HIS A 243 14.15 -1.34 3.05
C HIS A 243 15.36 -0.49 2.66
N GLU A 244 15.63 -0.41 1.36
CA GLU A 244 16.76 0.36 0.87
C GLU A 244 16.54 1.84 1.22
N LYS A 245 17.50 2.46 1.91
CA LYS A 245 17.52 3.90 2.20
C LYS A 245 18.91 4.40 1.88
N PHE A 246 18.98 5.43 1.04
CA PHE A 246 20.24 5.93 0.50
C PHE A 246 20.69 7.20 1.20
N LEU A 247 21.97 7.26 1.57
CA LEU A 247 22.59 8.47 2.13
C LEU A 247 23.67 9.01 1.19
N ALA A 248 23.46 10.20 0.62
CA ALA A 248 24.49 10.93 -0.09
C ALA A 248 25.31 11.79 0.87
N CYS A 249 26.58 11.45 1.09
CA CYS A 249 27.48 12.30 1.86
C CYS A 249 28.15 13.30 0.92
N ILE A 250 27.95 14.59 1.18
CA ILE A 250 28.44 15.68 0.33
C ILE A 250 29.46 16.55 1.06
N SER A 251 30.33 17.18 0.27
CA SER A 251 31.30 18.18 0.73
C SER A 251 31.03 19.53 0.07
N SER A 252 31.80 20.54 0.46
CA SER A 252 31.75 21.90 -0.10
C SER A 252 32.38 22.03 -1.52
N GLN A 253 32.81 20.93 -2.14
CA GLN A 253 33.45 20.91 -3.46
C GLN A 253 32.45 21.11 -4.60
N GLU A 254 32.91 21.64 -5.74
CA GLU A 254 32.02 21.99 -6.87
C GLU A 254 31.40 20.78 -7.61
N LYS A 255 32.21 19.79 -8.00
CA LYS A 255 31.81 18.80 -9.02
C LYS A 255 31.33 17.47 -8.45
N THR A 256 32.08 16.89 -7.51
CA THR A 256 31.82 15.54 -6.98
C THR A 256 30.47 15.41 -6.27
N PRO A 257 30.05 16.34 -5.39
CA PRO A 257 28.76 16.24 -4.68
C PRO A 257 27.54 16.11 -5.59
N ARG A 258 27.53 16.83 -6.73
CA ARG A 258 26.41 16.77 -7.68
C ARG A 258 26.22 15.38 -8.27
N LYS A 259 27.33 14.67 -8.55
CA LYS A 259 27.29 13.27 -9.02
C LYS A 259 26.73 12.33 -7.94
N VAL A 260 27.17 12.52 -6.69
CA VAL A 260 26.75 11.72 -5.55
C VAL A 260 25.25 11.88 -5.30
N ILE A 261 24.75 13.12 -5.24
CA ILE A 261 23.32 13.42 -5.05
C ILE A 261 22.50 12.77 -6.17
N ARG A 262 22.88 12.98 -7.43
CA ARG A 262 22.14 12.40 -8.57
C ARG A 262 22.14 10.87 -8.58
N LYS A 263 23.24 10.23 -8.15
CA LYS A 263 23.30 8.76 -8.06
C LYS A 263 22.39 8.25 -6.95
N ALA A 264 22.46 8.86 -5.77
CA ALA A 264 21.59 8.50 -4.65
C ALA A 264 20.11 8.69 -4.99
N ALA A 265 19.76 9.82 -5.61
CA ALA A 265 18.40 10.07 -6.09
C ALA A 265 17.93 9.00 -7.10
N ARG A 266 18.75 8.66 -8.10
CA ARG A 266 18.42 7.60 -9.08
C ARG A 266 18.23 6.23 -8.45
N LEU A 267 19.02 5.90 -7.43
CA LEU A 267 18.86 4.65 -6.69
C LEU A 267 17.57 4.70 -5.86
N ALA A 268 17.32 5.78 -5.13
CA ALA A 268 16.08 5.97 -4.39
C ALA A 268 14.84 5.84 -5.28
N THR A 269 14.83 6.48 -6.46
CA THR A 269 13.73 6.32 -7.43
C THR A 269 13.56 4.88 -7.90
N ARG A 270 14.67 4.16 -8.17
CA ARG A 270 14.60 2.76 -8.62
C ARG A 270 14.01 1.84 -7.55
N TYR A 271 14.30 2.09 -6.28
CA TYR A 271 13.83 1.31 -5.14
C TYR A 271 12.57 1.89 -4.49
N ASN A 272 11.92 2.86 -5.14
CA ASN A 272 10.73 3.57 -4.64
C ASN A 272 10.84 4.04 -3.18
N THR A 273 12.00 4.61 -2.81
CA THR A 273 12.35 4.96 -1.43
C THR A 273 12.89 6.38 -1.35
N LYS A 274 13.02 6.90 -0.12
CA LYS A 274 13.60 8.21 0.16
C LYS A 274 15.13 8.14 0.17
N PHE A 275 15.78 9.25 -0.18
CA PHE A 275 17.21 9.43 0.08
C PHE A 275 17.47 10.67 0.92
N PHE A 276 18.60 10.64 1.61
CA PHE A 276 19.05 11.69 2.51
C PHE A 276 20.34 12.28 1.98
N VAL A 277 20.56 13.55 2.24
CA VAL A 277 21.80 14.25 1.90
C VAL A 277 22.44 14.78 3.17
N LEU A 278 23.60 14.26 3.53
CA LEU A 278 24.33 14.66 4.72
C LEU A 278 25.50 15.58 4.36
N TYR A 279 25.49 16.75 4.99
CA TYR A 279 26.64 17.66 5.04
C TYR A 279 27.16 17.75 6.48
N VAL A 280 28.42 17.38 6.69
CA VAL A 280 29.10 17.52 7.99
C VAL A 280 29.99 18.74 7.97
N GLN A 281 29.61 19.78 8.70
CA GLN A 281 30.39 20.99 8.83
C GLN A 281 31.53 20.78 9.84
N THR A 282 32.76 20.79 9.35
CA THR A 282 33.95 20.67 10.20
C THR A 282 34.39 22.03 10.76
N PRO A 283 35.14 22.09 11.89
CA PRO A 283 35.62 23.37 12.44
C PRO A 283 36.55 24.16 11.51
N ARG A 284 37.11 23.52 10.47
CA ARG A 284 37.91 24.19 9.43
C ARG A 284 37.04 24.84 8.35
N GLU A 285 35.76 24.46 8.30
CA GLU A 285 34.72 24.95 7.40
C GLU A 285 33.64 25.71 8.21
N SER A 286 34.04 26.43 9.27
CA SER A 286 33.12 27.37 9.93
C SER A 286 32.72 28.48 8.96
N ILE A 287 31.52 29.04 9.12
CA ILE A 287 30.95 30.07 8.22
C ILE A 287 31.94 31.23 7.97
N ASP A 288 32.75 31.60 8.96
CA ASP A 288 33.74 32.68 8.89
C ASP A 288 35.04 32.31 8.16
N ARG A 289 35.23 31.06 7.74
CA ARG A 289 36.48 30.53 7.16
C ARG A 289 36.31 29.80 5.83
N ILE A 290 35.08 29.58 5.37
CA ILE A 290 34.82 28.98 4.06
C ILE A 290 34.95 30.07 2.97
N PRO A 291 35.70 29.83 1.88
CA PRO A 291 35.71 30.72 0.72
C PRO A 291 34.30 30.93 0.15
N LEU A 292 33.95 32.16 -0.23
CA LEU A 292 32.60 32.53 -0.71
C LEU A 292 32.09 31.63 -1.87
N ALA A 293 33.01 31.18 -2.73
CA ALA A 293 32.70 30.24 -3.81
C ALA A 293 32.18 28.88 -3.31
N ASN A 294 32.75 28.36 -2.22
CA ASN A 294 32.37 27.08 -1.62
C ASN A 294 31.00 27.15 -0.93
N GLN A 295 30.66 28.29 -0.33
CA GLN A 295 29.31 28.53 0.20
C GLN A 295 28.26 28.50 -0.93
N ARG A 296 28.56 29.12 -2.08
CA ARG A 296 27.69 29.11 -3.25
C ARG A 296 27.51 27.69 -3.82
N TYR A 297 28.58 26.90 -3.89
CA TYR A 297 28.48 25.50 -4.32
C TYR A 297 27.60 24.67 -3.38
N LEU A 298 27.79 24.80 -2.06
CA LEU A 298 26.99 24.08 -1.07
C LEU A 298 25.50 24.43 -1.17
N SER A 299 25.16 25.72 -1.30
CA SER A 299 23.78 26.17 -1.51
C SER A 299 23.16 25.55 -2.77
N ASN A 300 23.92 25.46 -3.87
CA ASN A 300 23.45 24.81 -5.10
C ASN A 300 23.24 23.31 -4.92
N HIS A 301 24.06 22.64 -4.12
CA HIS A 301 23.91 21.21 -3.81
C HIS A 301 22.65 20.94 -2.98
N PHE A 302 22.37 21.80 -1.98
CA PHE A 302 21.12 21.72 -1.21
C PHE A 302 19.91 21.96 -2.08
N LYS A 303 19.94 22.95 -2.97
CA LYS A 303 18.86 23.18 -3.92
C LYS A 303 18.63 21.95 -4.81
N LEU A 304 19.70 21.36 -5.34
CA LEU A 304 19.62 20.14 -6.15
C LEU A 304 19.06 18.95 -5.36
N ALA A 305 19.44 18.79 -4.10
CA ALA A 305 18.92 17.74 -3.24
C ALA A 305 17.41 17.88 -3.04
N ALA A 306 16.94 19.09 -2.72
CA ALA A 306 15.53 19.40 -2.54
C ALA A 306 14.71 19.21 -3.83
N GLU A 307 15.22 19.67 -4.98
CA GLU A 307 14.59 19.49 -6.30
C GLU A 307 14.42 18.01 -6.67
N LEU A 308 15.31 17.14 -6.18
CA LEU A 308 15.25 15.70 -6.42
C LEU A 308 14.46 14.94 -5.32
N GLY A 309 13.87 15.65 -4.36
CA GLY A 309 13.07 15.05 -3.27
C GLY A 309 13.88 14.47 -2.11
N GLY A 310 15.15 14.89 -1.95
CA GLY A 310 16.03 14.43 -0.87
C GLY A 310 15.88 15.24 0.42
N GLU A 311 15.90 14.57 1.57
CA GLU A 311 15.90 15.20 2.88
C GLU A 311 17.33 15.63 3.26
N ILE A 312 17.53 16.91 3.56
CA ILE A 312 18.84 17.50 3.83
C ILE A 312 19.12 17.49 5.32
N ILE A 313 20.25 16.90 5.72
CA ILE A 313 20.72 16.80 7.10
C ILE A 313 22.06 17.55 7.20
N GLN A 314 22.11 18.55 8.09
CA GLN A 314 23.31 19.33 8.36
C GLN A 314 23.76 19.08 9.81
N VAL A 315 24.99 18.63 9.98
CA VAL A 315 25.56 18.30 11.30
C VAL A 315 26.86 19.06 11.49
N GLN A 316 27.04 19.70 12.65
CA GLN A 316 28.32 20.29 13.04
C GLN A 316 29.12 19.28 13.85
N SER A 317 30.28 18.84 13.34
CA SER A 317 31.08 17.82 14.01
C SER A 317 32.55 17.88 13.62
N ARG A 318 33.41 17.44 14.55
CA ARG A 318 34.86 17.27 14.31
C ARG A 318 35.19 15.95 13.62
N SER A 319 34.26 14.99 13.64
CA SER A 319 34.45 13.64 13.13
C SER A 319 33.38 13.31 12.08
N ILE A 320 33.79 13.38 10.81
CA ILE A 320 32.92 13.03 9.68
C ILE A 320 32.45 11.56 9.76
N PRO A 321 33.33 10.56 10.02
CA PRO A 321 32.89 9.17 10.10
C PRO A 321 31.82 8.92 11.17
N ASP A 322 32.00 9.51 12.35
CA ASP A 322 31.07 9.28 13.47
C ASP A 322 29.70 9.88 13.18
N SER A 323 29.64 11.08 12.58
CA SER A 323 28.38 11.69 12.16
C SER A 323 27.69 10.91 11.04
N ILE A 324 28.44 10.32 10.10
CA ILE A 324 27.85 9.43 9.09
C ILE A 324 27.22 8.20 9.76
N ILE A 325 27.93 7.56 10.69
CA ILE A 325 27.46 6.37 11.41
C ILE A 325 26.20 6.68 12.23
N GLU A 326 26.18 7.82 12.93
CA GLU A 326 25.04 8.27 13.73
C GLU A 326 23.80 8.47 12.87
N VAL A 327 23.92 9.21 11.77
CA VAL A 327 22.82 9.43 10.81
C VAL A 327 22.39 8.11 10.17
N CYS A 328 23.33 7.21 9.87
CA CYS A 328 22.99 5.89 9.35
C CYS A 328 22.13 5.08 10.32
N ARG A 329 22.41 5.17 11.62
CA ARG A 329 21.63 4.49 12.66
C ARG A 329 20.25 5.14 12.85
N GLU A 330 20.20 6.46 12.97
CA GLU A 330 18.97 7.21 13.22
C GLU A 330 17.97 7.07 12.06
N LYS A 331 18.45 7.19 10.82
CA LYS A 331 17.60 7.13 9.61
C LYS A 331 17.50 5.73 9.02
N GLN A 332 18.13 4.73 9.64
CA GLN A 332 18.20 3.33 9.18
C GLN A 332 18.69 3.21 7.72
N ILE A 333 19.81 3.85 7.41
CA ILE A 333 20.40 3.86 6.07
C ILE A 333 20.93 2.47 5.70
N SER A 334 20.62 2.00 4.49
CA SER A 334 21.12 0.72 3.95
C SER A 334 22.37 0.89 3.09
N THR A 335 22.46 2.00 2.35
CA THR A 335 23.51 2.27 1.38
C THR A 335 24.00 3.71 1.49
N VAL A 336 25.31 3.88 1.65
CA VAL A 336 25.98 5.18 1.70
C VAL A 336 26.67 5.45 0.38
N CYS A 337 26.40 6.61 -0.23
CA CYS A 337 27.06 7.11 -1.42
C CYS A 337 28.04 8.22 -1.04
N ILE A 338 29.31 8.05 -1.38
CA ILE A 338 30.36 9.04 -1.15
C ILE A 338 31.13 9.37 -2.43
N GLY A 339 31.71 10.56 -2.47
CA GLY A 339 32.68 10.92 -3.51
C GLY A 339 34.04 10.27 -3.24
N LYS A 340 34.81 10.01 -4.31
CA LYS A 340 36.21 9.58 -4.19
C LYS A 340 36.99 10.62 -3.37
N PRO A 341 37.67 10.22 -2.28
CA PRO A 341 38.47 11.15 -1.50
C PRO A 341 39.61 11.70 -2.36
N ALA A 342 39.75 13.02 -2.38
CA ALA A 342 40.91 13.70 -2.96
C ALA A 342 42.02 13.70 -1.91
N PHE A 343 43.03 12.84 -2.08
CA PHE A 343 44.18 12.80 -1.18
C PHE A 343 45.22 13.84 -1.57
N THR A 344 45.71 14.60 -0.60
CA THR A 344 46.97 15.35 -0.72
C THR A 344 48.04 14.55 0.02
N LEU A 345 49.29 14.51 -0.44
CA LEU A 345 50.34 13.61 0.09
C LEU A 345 50.50 13.66 1.63
N VAL A 346 50.25 14.81 2.26
CA VAL A 346 50.33 15.02 3.72
C VAL A 346 49.09 14.54 4.48
N SER A 347 47.92 14.41 3.83
CA SER A 347 46.66 14.01 4.47
C SER A 347 46.36 12.50 4.39
N VAL A 348 47.18 11.73 3.67
CA VAL A 348 46.97 10.30 3.38
C VAL A 348 46.83 9.46 4.66
N PHE A 349 47.73 9.59 5.63
CA PHE A 349 47.71 8.75 6.85
C PHE A 349 46.44 8.96 7.70
N ARG A 350 46.04 10.22 7.92
CA ARG A 350 44.85 10.54 8.72
C ARG A 350 43.55 10.20 7.98
N ALA A 351 43.51 10.43 6.68
CA ALA A 351 42.36 10.09 5.84
C ALA A 351 42.18 8.57 5.75
N CYS A 352 43.26 7.79 5.61
CA CYS A 352 43.22 6.33 5.65
C CYS A 352 42.68 5.79 6.97
N PHE A 353 43.07 6.36 8.11
CA PHE A 353 42.55 5.93 9.42
C PHE A 353 41.05 6.21 9.56
N GLN A 354 40.60 7.41 9.17
CA GLN A 354 39.17 7.77 9.21
C GLN A 354 38.34 6.93 8.23
N TYR A 355 38.87 6.65 7.05
CA TYR A 355 38.21 5.82 6.04
C TYR A 355 38.10 4.36 6.47
N ARG A 356 39.16 3.81 7.08
CA ARG A 356 39.15 2.45 7.64
C ARG A 356 38.16 2.33 8.80
N LYS A 357 38.07 3.33 9.67
CA LYS A 357 37.06 3.38 10.75
C LYS A 357 35.65 3.37 10.18
N LEU A 358 35.38 4.17 9.15
CA LEU A 358 34.08 4.22 8.48
C LEU A 358 33.74 2.86 7.86
N LEU A 359 34.65 2.28 7.06
CA LEU A 359 34.43 0.97 6.43
C LEU A 359 34.13 -0.14 7.44
N ASN A 360 34.93 -0.23 8.52
CA ASN A 360 34.71 -1.24 9.55
C ASN A 360 33.34 -1.06 10.24
N SER A 361 32.93 0.17 10.50
CA SER A 361 31.66 0.47 11.17
C SER A 361 30.47 0.20 10.26
N LEU A 362 30.55 0.59 8.98
CA LEU A 362 29.52 0.29 7.98
C LEU A 362 29.39 -1.22 7.77
N SER A 363 30.51 -1.95 7.69
CA SER A 363 30.51 -3.40 7.56
C SER A 363 29.86 -4.10 8.77
N GLN A 364 30.13 -3.65 10.01
CA GLN A 364 29.46 -4.18 11.21
C GLN A 364 27.95 -3.92 11.22
N MET A 365 27.51 -2.83 10.59
CA MET A 365 26.10 -2.47 10.44
C MET A 365 25.46 -3.07 9.17
N ASN A 366 26.20 -3.90 8.43
CA ASN A 366 25.85 -4.43 7.11
C ASN A 366 25.56 -3.35 6.04
N ILE A 367 26.00 -2.10 6.19
CA ILE A 367 25.72 -0.98 5.28
C ILE A 367 26.62 -1.02 4.04
N ASP A 368 26.01 -0.94 2.86
CA ASP A 368 26.72 -0.91 1.59
C ASP A 368 27.35 0.46 1.33
N LEU A 369 28.53 0.48 0.71
CA LEU A 369 29.25 1.71 0.38
C LEU A 369 29.49 1.82 -1.12
N ILE A 370 28.94 2.88 -1.73
CA ILE A 370 29.16 3.23 -3.13
C ILE A 370 30.10 4.43 -3.21
N ILE A 371 31.21 4.27 -3.91
CA ILE A 371 32.21 5.33 -4.12
C ILE A 371 32.14 5.80 -5.56
N LEU A 372 31.97 7.11 -5.76
CA LEU A 372 31.80 7.72 -7.07
C LEU A 372 33.02 8.55 -7.48
N ALA A 373 33.53 8.30 -8.68
CA ALA A 373 34.68 8.99 -9.28
C ALA A 373 34.29 10.28 -10.03
#